data_AF-A0A329QWR4-F1
#
_entry.id   AF-A0A329QWR4-F1
#
_cell.length_a   1.000
_cell.length_b   1.000
_cell.length_c   1.000
_cell.angle_alpha   90.00
_cell.angle_beta   90.00
_cell.angle_gamma   90.00
#
_symmetry.space_group_name_H-M   'P 1'
#
loop_
_entity.id
_entity.type
_entity.pdbx_description
1 polymer ?
#
loop_
_entity_poly.entity_id
_entity_poly.type
_entity_poly.pdbx_seq_one_letter_code
_entity_poly.pdbx_strand_id
1 'polypeptide(L)'
;MKKSIVFLLFISTLLMGCNKNELIYNAPTNEQITDYVNSHRLDLQDSIWIKESAIILLENSLITLYTDQHGKVYDQKLSWGINYSNPVFVGNGNPYIAVIVNNKMLSSGADRILITYTDGKSYSRGITEKKGYLIPNTQISEVENLVIFDNEGKELYKK
;
A
#
# COMPACT_ATOMS: atom_id res chain seq x y z
N MET A 1 17.81 -24.72 -55.07
CA MET A 1 18.30 -24.71 -53.67
C MET A 1 18.03 -23.41 -52.89
N LYS A 2 17.71 -22.26 -53.53
CA LYS A 2 17.43 -21.00 -52.80
C LYS A 2 16.05 -20.93 -52.11
N LYS A 3 15.05 -21.68 -52.60
CA LYS A 3 13.67 -21.68 -52.05
C LYS A 3 13.54 -22.43 -50.71
N SER A 4 14.40 -23.42 -50.45
CA SER A 4 14.36 -24.21 -49.20
C SER A 4 14.93 -23.47 -47.98
N ILE A 5 15.85 -22.51 -48.20
CA ILE A 5 16.44 -21.71 -47.11
C ILE A 5 15.42 -20.73 -46.52
N VAL A 6 14.55 -20.16 -47.37
CA VAL A 6 13.50 -19.23 -46.93
C VAL A 6 12.47 -19.94 -46.05
N PHE A 7 12.13 -21.18 -46.38
CA PHE A 7 11.19 -21.98 -45.61
C PHE A 7 11.75 -22.37 -44.23
N LEU A 8 13.04 -22.67 -44.16
CA LEU A 8 13.75 -22.98 -42.91
C LEU A 8 13.84 -21.76 -41.97
N LEU A 9 14.07 -20.56 -42.51
CA LEU A 9 14.07 -19.32 -41.74
C LEU A 9 12.68 -18.99 -41.19
N PHE A 10 11.62 -19.23 -41.95
CA PHE A 10 10.24 -18.98 -41.51
C PHE A 10 9.79 -19.92 -40.38
N ILE A 11 10.28 -21.16 -40.35
CA ILE A 11 9.99 -22.11 -39.26
C ILE A 11 10.76 -21.73 -37.98
N SER A 12 11.99 -21.20 -38.13
CA SER A 12 12.79 -20.77 -36.97
C SER A 12 12.20 -19.56 -36.23
N THR A 13 11.52 -18.65 -36.94
CA THR A 13 10.84 -17.50 -36.32
C THR A 13 9.51 -17.88 -35.66
N LEU A 14 8.84 -18.94 -36.12
CA LEU A 14 7.64 -19.49 -35.48
C LEU A 14 7.93 -20.25 -34.18
N LEU A 15 9.13 -20.84 -34.05
CA LEU A 15 9.59 -21.52 -32.83
C LEU A 15 10.21 -20.56 -31.80
N MET A 16 10.55 -19.33 -32.19
CA MET A 16 10.77 -18.22 -31.27
C MET A 16 9.43 -17.66 -30.76
N GLY A 17 8.54 -18.56 -30.32
CA GLY A 17 7.45 -18.18 -29.44
C GLY A 17 8.09 -17.53 -28.22
N CYS A 18 7.80 -16.25 -28.02
CA CYS A 18 8.29 -15.46 -26.90
C CYS A 18 7.78 -16.12 -25.62
N ASN A 19 8.57 -17.05 -25.07
CA ASN A 19 8.32 -17.68 -23.79
C ASN A 19 8.66 -16.61 -22.74
N LYS A 20 7.81 -15.58 -22.64
CA LYS A 20 7.81 -14.69 -21.49
C LYS A 20 7.39 -15.58 -20.33
N ASN A 21 8.37 -16.05 -19.57
CA ASN A 21 8.12 -16.55 -18.23
C ASN A 21 7.36 -15.44 -17.50
N GLU A 22 6.07 -15.65 -17.29
CA GLU A 22 5.23 -14.72 -16.58
C GLU A 22 5.78 -14.63 -15.14
N LEU A 23 6.19 -13.42 -14.73
CA LEU A 23 6.68 -13.22 -13.37
C LEU A 23 5.51 -13.39 -12.41
N ILE A 24 5.61 -14.37 -11.52
CA ILE A 24 4.62 -14.59 -10.46
C ILE A 24 5.05 -13.75 -9.27
N TYR A 25 4.21 -12.78 -8.89
CA TYR A 25 4.44 -11.92 -7.75
C TYR A 25 3.72 -12.46 -6.51
N ASN A 26 4.40 -12.39 -5.37
CA ASN A 26 3.92 -12.75 -4.06
C ASN A 26 4.17 -11.59 -3.07
N ALA A 27 3.49 -11.64 -1.92
CA ALA A 27 3.78 -10.72 -0.83
C ALA A 27 5.18 -11.01 -0.24
N PRO A 28 6.01 -9.98 0.01
CA PRO A 28 7.30 -10.15 0.66
C PRO A 28 7.17 -10.69 2.09
N THR A 29 8.20 -11.40 2.56
CA THR A 29 8.31 -11.84 3.96
C THR A 29 8.63 -10.68 4.90
N ASN A 30 8.41 -10.88 6.21
CA ASN A 30 8.77 -9.89 7.24
C ASN A 30 10.26 -9.53 7.20
N GLU A 31 11.12 -10.52 6.93
CA GLU A 31 12.57 -10.32 6.81
C GLU A 31 12.89 -9.42 5.62
N GLN A 32 12.31 -9.71 4.44
CA GLN A 32 12.50 -8.89 3.24
C GLN A 32 12.01 -7.45 3.42
N ILE A 33 10.89 -7.24 4.11
CA ILE A 33 10.38 -5.90 4.42
C ILE A 33 11.33 -5.18 5.37
N THR A 34 11.79 -5.86 6.42
CA THR A 34 12.72 -5.31 7.41
C THR A 34 14.04 -4.91 6.76
N ASP A 35 14.60 -5.78 5.92
CA ASP A 35 15.81 -5.53 5.16
C ASP A 35 15.64 -4.37 4.18
N TYR A 36 14.51 -4.29 3.49
CA TYR A 36 14.19 -3.19 2.60
C TYR A 36 14.13 -1.85 3.36
N VAL A 37 13.40 -1.80 4.47
CA VAL A 37 13.28 -0.60 5.33
C VAL A 37 14.65 -0.16 5.86
N ASN A 38 15.46 -1.09 6.35
CA ASN A 38 16.77 -0.79 6.93
C ASN A 38 17.79 -0.34 5.86
N SER A 39 17.87 -1.06 4.74
CA SER A 39 18.81 -0.75 3.65
C SER A 39 18.54 0.61 3.01
N HIS A 40 17.27 1.03 2.94
CA HIS A 40 16.87 2.33 2.41
C HIS A 40 16.71 3.41 3.49
N ARG A 41 16.96 3.09 4.78
CA ARG A 41 16.84 4.00 5.93
C ARG A 41 15.48 4.70 5.98
N LEU A 42 14.40 3.95 5.77
CA LEU A 42 13.05 4.49 5.72
C LEU A 42 12.51 4.78 7.12
N ASP A 43 11.94 5.96 7.32
CA ASP A 43 11.21 6.31 8.54
C ASP A 43 9.77 5.78 8.48
N LEU A 44 9.62 4.51 8.86
CA LEU A 44 8.37 3.77 8.74
C LEU A 44 7.30 4.32 9.68
N GLN A 45 6.20 4.80 9.10
CA GLN A 45 5.00 5.12 9.86
C GLN A 45 4.21 3.84 10.17
N ASP A 46 3.85 3.07 9.15
CA ASP A 46 3.10 1.82 9.35
C ASP A 46 3.34 0.84 8.20
N SER A 47 3.03 -0.43 8.40
CA SER A 47 3.07 -1.44 7.34
C SER A 47 2.00 -2.52 7.49
N ILE A 48 1.44 -2.96 6.37
CA ILE A 48 0.49 -4.09 6.34
C ILE A 48 0.79 -5.03 5.17
N TRP A 49 0.39 -6.30 5.30
CA TRP A 49 0.30 -7.20 4.17
C TRP A 49 -1.09 -7.11 3.54
N ILE A 50 -1.10 -7.07 2.21
CA ILE A 50 -2.29 -7.31 1.40
C ILE A 50 -1.98 -8.50 0.48
N LYS A 51 -3.00 -9.24 0.06
CA LYS A 51 -2.90 -10.53 -0.66
C LYS A 51 -1.55 -10.86 -1.32
N GLU A 52 -1.10 -10.07 -2.29
CA GLU A 52 0.10 -10.31 -3.10
C GLU A 52 1.20 -9.24 -2.92
N SER A 53 1.10 -8.39 -1.89
CA SER A 53 2.09 -7.34 -1.63
C SER A 53 2.14 -6.88 -0.18
N ALA A 54 3.15 -6.07 0.15
CA ALA A 54 3.22 -5.35 1.41
C ALA A 54 3.13 -3.85 1.14
N ILE A 55 2.43 -3.13 2.01
CA ILE A 55 2.32 -1.68 1.97
C ILE A 55 3.17 -1.11 3.09
N ILE A 56 4.05 -0.18 2.74
CA ILE A 56 4.87 0.62 3.63
C ILE A 56 4.38 2.06 3.54
N LEU A 57 3.95 2.61 4.66
CA LEU A 57 3.54 4.00 4.76
C LEU A 57 4.67 4.83 5.38
N LEU A 58 5.03 5.91 4.69
CA LEU A 58 5.92 6.96 5.14
C LEU A 58 5.10 8.26 5.29
N GLU A 59 5.68 9.31 5.86
CA GLU A 59 4.96 10.57 6.10
C GLU A 59 4.42 11.22 4.81
N ASN A 60 5.17 11.13 3.72
CA ASN A 60 4.87 11.78 2.43
C ASN A 60 4.83 10.81 1.24
N SER A 61 4.91 9.51 1.50
CA SER A 61 4.89 8.50 0.45
C SER A 61 4.40 7.15 0.93
N LEU A 62 3.93 6.35 -0.01
CA LEU A 62 3.49 4.98 0.18
C LEU A 62 4.28 4.11 -0.80
N ILE A 63 4.84 3.03 -0.31
CA ILE A 63 5.61 2.07 -1.10
C ILE A 63 4.87 0.75 -1.06
N THR A 64 4.53 0.22 -2.22
CA THR A 64 4.03 -1.14 -2.38
C THR A 64 5.19 -2.05 -2.75
N LEU A 65 5.41 -3.10 -1.97
CA LEU A 65 6.47 -4.09 -2.19
C LEU A 65 5.89 -5.40 -2.70
N TYR A 66 6.54 -5.98 -3.71
CA TYR A 66 6.24 -7.28 -4.28
C TYR A 66 7.51 -8.13 -4.30
N THR A 67 7.36 -9.44 -4.33
CA THR A 67 8.50 -10.37 -4.47
C THR A 67 8.22 -11.35 -5.61
N ASP A 68 9.18 -11.57 -6.51
CA ASP A 68 9.03 -12.59 -7.56
C ASP A 68 9.32 -14.01 -7.05
N GLN A 69 9.08 -15.03 -7.88
CA GLN A 69 9.34 -16.42 -7.52
C GLN A 69 10.83 -16.74 -7.21
N HIS A 70 11.75 -15.81 -7.44
CA HIS A 70 13.17 -15.95 -7.12
C HIS A 70 13.58 -15.17 -5.86
N GLY A 71 12.61 -14.59 -5.14
CA GLY A 71 12.86 -13.85 -3.92
C GLY A 71 13.35 -12.41 -4.14
N LYS A 72 13.34 -11.92 -5.39
CA LYS A 72 13.73 -10.53 -5.66
C LYS A 72 12.59 -9.58 -5.32
N VAL A 73 12.91 -8.55 -4.52
CA VAL A 73 11.97 -7.51 -4.10
C VAL A 73 11.86 -6.43 -5.17
N TYR A 74 10.64 -5.99 -5.46
CA TYR A 74 10.29 -4.88 -6.34
C TYR A 74 9.45 -3.87 -5.57
N ASP A 75 9.58 -2.59 -5.88
CA ASP A 75 8.84 -1.53 -5.23
C ASP A 75 8.10 -0.63 -6.23
N GLN A 76 6.96 -0.10 -5.79
CA GLN A 76 6.25 0.97 -6.45
C GLN A 76 5.95 2.07 -5.43
N LYS A 77 6.46 3.28 -5.69
CA LYS A 77 6.31 4.42 -4.78
C LYS A 77 5.30 5.44 -5.31
N LEU A 78 4.32 5.78 -4.49
CA LEU A 78 3.44 6.94 -4.64
C LEU A 78 3.87 8.01 -3.63
N SER A 79 4.01 9.27 -4.05
CA SER A 79 4.40 10.37 -3.16
C SER A 79 3.40 11.52 -3.26
N TRP A 80 3.27 12.28 -2.17
CA TRP A 80 2.41 13.46 -2.10
C TRP A 80 3.12 14.63 -1.42
N GLY A 81 2.58 15.83 -1.62
CA GLY A 81 3.04 17.04 -0.94
C GLY A 81 2.66 17.01 0.55
N ILE A 82 3.46 17.66 1.38
CA ILE A 82 3.20 17.72 2.82
C ILE A 82 1.95 18.60 3.06
N ASN A 83 0.96 18.04 3.76
CA ASN A 83 -0.23 18.77 4.19
C ASN A 83 -0.22 18.93 5.71
N TYR A 84 -0.23 20.18 6.17
CA TYR A 84 -0.17 20.51 7.59
C TYR A 84 -1.55 20.84 8.19
N SER A 85 -2.58 21.03 7.38
CA SER A 85 -3.89 21.52 7.84
C SER A 85 -4.92 20.42 7.99
N ASN A 86 -5.00 19.48 7.04
CA ASN A 86 -5.94 18.37 7.03
C ASN A 86 -5.21 17.01 7.03
N PRO A 87 -5.84 15.94 7.52
CA PRO A 87 -5.32 14.59 7.34
C PRO A 87 -5.16 14.27 5.85
N VAL A 88 -4.12 13.52 5.51
CA VAL A 88 -3.94 13.01 4.14
C VAL A 88 -4.49 11.60 4.05
N PHE A 89 -5.33 11.36 3.05
CA PHE A 89 -5.88 10.04 2.74
C PHE A 89 -5.25 9.51 1.46
N VAL A 90 -4.56 8.37 1.57
CA VAL A 90 -3.88 7.74 0.45
C VAL A 90 -4.35 6.28 0.36
N GLY A 91 -5.31 6.01 -0.51
CA GLY A 91 -6.03 4.74 -0.56
C GLY A 91 -7.47 4.94 -0.11
N ASN A 92 -8.40 4.82 -1.07
CA ASN A 92 -9.82 5.09 -0.89
C ASN A 92 -10.61 3.80 -0.68
N GLY A 93 -10.27 3.05 0.36
CA GLY A 93 -11.08 1.92 0.77
C GLY A 93 -10.49 0.58 0.36
N ASN A 94 -10.20 0.25 -0.90
CA ASN A 94 -9.81 -1.13 -1.26
C ASN A 94 -8.39 -1.18 -1.85
N PRO A 95 -7.46 -2.02 -1.35
CA PRO A 95 -7.58 -3.01 -0.27
C PRO A 95 -7.20 -2.48 1.12
N TYR A 96 -6.99 -1.18 1.26
CA TYR A 96 -6.67 -0.53 2.52
C TYR A 96 -7.01 0.96 2.47
N ILE A 97 -6.95 1.58 3.65
CA ILE A 97 -7.05 3.01 3.85
C ILE A 97 -5.75 3.46 4.52
N ALA A 98 -5.01 4.39 3.91
CA ALA A 98 -3.88 5.03 4.59
C ALA A 98 -4.30 6.43 5.06
N VAL A 99 -4.02 6.73 6.32
CA VAL A 99 -4.31 8.02 6.95
C VAL A 99 -3.02 8.60 7.52
N ILE A 100 -2.70 9.84 7.15
CA ILE A 100 -1.66 10.64 7.82
C ILE A 100 -2.36 11.67 8.71
N VAL A 101 -2.23 11.51 10.02
CA VAL A 101 -2.70 12.46 11.04
C VAL A 101 -1.65 13.56 11.18
N ASN A 102 -2.06 14.82 11.05
CA ASN A 102 -1.12 15.94 11.14
C ASN A 102 -0.76 16.26 12.60
N ASN A 103 0.38 16.95 12.79
CA ASN A 103 0.88 17.33 14.10
C ASN A 103 -0.13 18.12 14.93
N LYS A 104 -0.94 18.99 14.31
CA LYS A 104 -1.93 19.79 15.03
C LYS A 104 -2.98 18.90 15.70
N MET A 105 -3.45 17.85 15.02
CA MET A 105 -4.40 16.89 15.58
C MET A 105 -3.76 16.03 16.67
N LEU A 106 -2.54 15.54 16.46
CA LEU A 106 -1.79 14.82 17.48
C LEU A 106 -1.60 15.68 18.74
N SER A 107 -1.18 16.93 18.60
CA SER A 107 -1.08 17.89 19.72
C SER A 107 -2.42 18.26 20.34
N SER A 108 -3.54 18.03 19.64
CA SER A 108 -4.90 18.23 20.17
C SER A 108 -5.46 16.99 20.85
N GLY A 109 -4.65 15.93 21.04
CA GLY A 109 -5.05 14.72 21.75
C GLY A 109 -5.75 13.67 20.88
N ALA A 110 -5.48 13.63 19.57
CA ALA A 110 -6.03 12.60 18.68
C ALA A 110 -5.72 11.19 19.22
N ASP A 111 -6.78 10.39 19.41
CA ASP A 111 -6.73 9.11 20.12
C ASP A 111 -7.13 7.94 19.22
N ARG A 112 -8.09 8.11 18.32
CA ARG A 112 -8.52 7.01 17.44
C ARG A 112 -9.09 7.47 16.11
N ILE A 113 -8.94 6.61 15.12
CA ILE A 113 -9.57 6.67 13.81
C ILE A 113 -10.76 5.70 13.84
N LEU A 114 -11.94 6.15 13.45
CA LEU A 114 -13.13 5.32 13.23
C LEU A 114 -13.50 5.37 11.75
N ILE A 115 -13.65 4.21 11.14
CA ILE A 115 -14.16 4.05 9.79
C ILE A 115 -15.52 3.36 9.88
N THR A 116 -16.50 3.90 9.17
CA THR A 116 -17.79 3.24 8.94
C THR A 116 -17.88 2.92 7.45
N TYR A 117 -18.26 1.68 7.14
CA TYR A 117 -18.44 1.20 5.78
C TYR A 117 -19.90 1.31 5.35
N THR A 118 -20.16 1.29 4.05
CA THR A 118 -21.52 1.39 3.48
C THR A 118 -22.47 0.27 3.88
N ASP A 119 -21.95 -0.85 4.42
CA ASP A 119 -22.75 -1.94 4.98
C ASP A 119 -23.10 -1.77 6.47
N GLY A 120 -22.74 -0.61 7.05
CA GLY A 120 -22.97 -0.27 8.46
C GLY A 120 -21.94 -0.86 9.43
N LYS A 121 -20.98 -1.67 8.98
CA LYS A 121 -19.88 -2.12 9.85
C LYS A 121 -18.92 -0.99 10.13
N SER A 122 -18.19 -1.09 11.24
CA SER A 122 -17.15 -0.14 11.58
C SER A 122 -15.84 -0.80 11.99
N TYR A 123 -14.75 -0.06 11.81
CA TYR A 123 -13.42 -0.42 12.27
C TYR A 123 -12.82 0.75 13.02
N SER A 124 -12.25 0.49 14.20
CA SER A 124 -11.57 1.51 14.99
C SER A 124 -10.10 1.16 15.20
N ARG A 125 -9.24 2.15 15.03
CA ARG A 125 -7.80 2.04 15.25
C ARG A 125 -7.30 3.13 16.18
N GLY A 126 -6.61 2.74 17.24
CA GLY A 126 -5.93 3.68 18.13
C GLY A 126 -4.78 4.41 17.41
N ILE A 127 -4.66 5.69 17.72
CA ILE A 127 -3.57 6.58 17.33
C ILE A 127 -2.52 6.52 18.45
N THR A 128 -1.28 6.31 18.04
CA THR A 128 -0.09 6.32 18.89
C THR A 128 0.78 7.54 18.52
N GLU A 129 2.07 7.53 18.87
CA GLU A 129 2.98 8.64 18.58
C GLU A 129 3.27 8.85 17.09
N LYS A 130 2.94 7.87 16.24
CA LYS A 130 3.18 7.95 14.79
C LYS A 130 2.12 8.80 14.08
N LYS A 131 2.45 9.31 12.89
CA LYS A 131 1.53 10.11 12.07
C LYS A 131 0.72 9.25 11.12
N GLY A 132 1.32 8.19 10.58
CA GLY A 132 0.70 7.37 9.54
C GLY A 132 0.10 6.06 10.06
N TYR A 133 -1.07 5.71 9.53
CA TYR A 133 -1.84 4.52 9.88
C TYR A 133 -2.40 3.85 8.62
N LEU A 134 -2.14 2.55 8.45
CA LEU A 134 -2.65 1.72 7.37
C LEU A 134 -3.74 0.77 7.88
N ILE A 135 -4.98 0.99 7.50
CA ILE A 135 -6.11 0.18 7.95
C ILE A 135 -6.45 -0.81 6.83
N PRO A 136 -6.26 -2.13 7.03
CA PRO A 136 -6.65 -3.12 6.05
C PRO A 136 -8.16 -3.01 5.78
N ASN A 137 -8.55 -3.08 4.51
CA ASN A 137 -9.95 -3.23 4.16
C ASN A 137 -10.15 -4.54 3.42
N THR A 138 -10.61 -5.52 4.18
CA THR A 138 -11.01 -6.82 3.64
C THR A 138 -12.48 -6.84 3.21
N GLN A 139 -13.22 -5.73 3.40
CA GLN A 139 -14.60 -5.60 2.97
C GLN A 139 -14.65 -5.24 1.48
N ILE A 140 -15.66 -5.75 0.78
CA ILE A 140 -16.04 -5.25 -0.56
C ILE A 140 -16.68 -3.86 -0.44
N SER A 141 -17.30 -3.59 0.71
CA SER A 141 -17.98 -2.34 1.04
C SER A 141 -17.03 -1.14 1.03
N GLU A 142 -17.50 -0.04 0.44
CA GLU A 142 -16.79 1.23 0.40
C GLU A 142 -16.78 1.91 1.77
N VAL A 143 -15.85 2.84 1.97
CA VAL A 143 -15.82 3.69 3.16
C VAL A 143 -16.91 4.74 3.05
N GLU A 144 -17.85 4.75 3.98
CA GLU A 144 -18.92 5.75 4.05
C GLU A 144 -18.46 6.98 4.84
N ASN A 145 -17.87 6.76 6.03
CA ASN A 145 -17.39 7.83 6.89
C ASN A 145 -16.03 7.50 7.49
N LEU A 146 -15.21 8.53 7.70
CA LEU A 146 -14.00 8.46 8.53
C LEU A 146 -13.95 9.60 9.52
N VAL A 147 -13.84 9.26 10.79
CA VAL A 147 -13.83 10.21 11.91
C VAL A 147 -12.56 10.03 12.74
N ILE A 148 -11.92 11.14 13.11
CA ILE A 148 -10.82 11.14 14.08
C ILE A 148 -11.34 11.76 15.37
N PHE A 149 -11.19 11.03 16.47
CA PHE A 149 -11.60 11.47 17.81
C PHE A 149 -10.40 11.79 18.67
N ASP A 150 -10.58 12.71 19.63
CA ASP A 150 -9.68 12.83 20.78
C ASP A 150 -10.02 11.80 21.88
N ASN A 151 -9.21 11.81 22.93
CA ASN A 151 -9.35 10.93 24.10
C ASN A 151 -10.60 11.21 24.95
N GLU A 152 -11.26 12.36 24.77
CA GLU A 152 -12.55 12.70 25.40
C GLU A 152 -13.75 12.25 24.53
N GLY A 153 -13.48 11.70 23.34
CA GLY A 153 -14.50 11.26 22.39
C GLY A 153 -15.09 12.39 21.54
N LYS A 154 -14.46 13.57 21.51
CA LYS A 154 -14.86 14.68 20.66
C LYS A 154 -14.27 14.51 19.25
N GLU A 155 -15.08 14.85 18.25
CA GLU A 155 -14.69 14.79 16.85
C GLU A 155 -13.67 15.90 16.53
N LEU A 156 -12.46 15.51 16.15
CA LEU A 156 -11.42 16.41 15.62
C LEU A 156 -11.51 16.56 14.11
N TYR A 157 -12.06 15.55 13.42
CA TYR A 157 -12.21 15.53 11.98
C TYR A 157 -13.29 14.54 11.55
N LYS A 158 -14.00 14.86 10.47
CA LYS A 158 -14.95 13.98 9.81
C LYS A 158 -14.89 14.16 8.29
N LYS A 159 -14.88 13.05 7.57
CA LYS A 159 -15.03 12.96 6.12
C LYS A 159 -16.15 12.00 5.77
#